data_AF-A0A968ABA6-F1
#
_entry.id   AF-A0A968ABA6-F1
#
_cell.length_a   1.000
_cell.length_b   1.000
_cell.length_c   1.000
_cell.angle_alpha   90.00
_cell.angle_beta   90.00
_cell.angle_gamma   90.00
#
_symmetry.space_group_name_H-M   'P 1'
#
loop_
_entity.id
_entity.type
_entity.pdbx_description
1 polymer ?
#
loop_
_entity_poly.entity_id
_entity_poly.type
_entity_poly.pdbx_seq_one_letter_code
_entity_poly.pdbx_strand_id
1 'polypeptide(L)'
;LWPVLYNTPEGVREYGKMLREMHRDIKGEDFNGKKYHALNPELYTWVHITTYYGMIALADFMGDKLTEAQKEQLYQEWLQFGRQMGIRDKDMPKDIPSYWAYLDDTINHRLQENPATEFVGSKRYYTHQIKNPKSNLSDRSWRIVQYIQGSITWILKKGFFPEAYRKKFGIK
;
A
#
# COMPACT_ATOMS: atom_id res chain seq x y z
N LEU A 1 8.11 -2.59 -7.22
CA LEU A 1 7.50 -3.90 -7.56
C LEU A 1 8.04 -4.48 -8.86
N TRP A 2 8.29 -3.67 -9.90
CA TRP A 2 8.91 -4.13 -11.15
C TRP A 2 10.21 -4.96 -10.99
N PRO A 3 11.15 -4.63 -10.08
CA PRO A 3 12.36 -5.43 -9.86
C PRO A 3 12.10 -6.81 -9.23
N VAL A 4 10.86 -7.12 -8.86
CA VAL A 4 10.48 -8.41 -8.27
C VAL A 4 9.65 -9.23 -9.26
N LEU A 5 8.68 -8.59 -9.90
CA LEU A 5 7.75 -9.28 -10.82
C LEU A 5 8.44 -9.82 -12.09
N TYR A 6 9.53 -9.20 -12.53
CA TYR A 6 10.25 -9.58 -13.76
C TYR A 6 11.69 -10.00 -13.50
N ASN A 7 11.94 -10.57 -12.32
CA ASN A 7 13.28 -10.93 -11.91
C ASN A 7 13.41 -12.45 -11.72
N THR A 8 14.65 -12.93 -11.74
CA THR A 8 14.95 -14.33 -11.39
C THR A 8 14.68 -14.56 -9.90
N PRO A 9 14.45 -15.82 -9.47
CA PRO A 9 14.28 -16.13 -8.05
C PRO A 9 15.45 -15.61 -7.17
N GLU A 10 16.68 -15.61 -7.68
CA GLU A 10 17.84 -15.05 -6.98
C GLU A 10 17.73 -13.53 -6.85
N GLY A 11 17.47 -12.82 -7.95
CA GLY A 11 17.35 -11.37 -7.92
C GLY A 11 16.17 -10.88 -7.07
N VAL A 12 15.09 -11.66 -6.97
CA VAL A 12 13.98 -11.39 -6.04
C VAL A 12 14.46 -11.48 -4.58
N ARG A 13 15.26 -12.51 -4.22
CA ARG A 13 15.84 -12.63 -2.87
C ARG A 13 16.80 -11.49 -2.55
N GLU A 14 17.68 -11.15 -3.48
CA GLU A 14 18.63 -10.05 -3.33
C GLU A 14 17.91 -8.72 -3.11
N TYR A 15 16.86 -8.47 -3.90
CA TYR A 15 16.01 -7.30 -3.72
C TYR A 15 15.32 -7.31 -2.36
N GLY A 16 14.82 -8.46 -1.90
CA GLY A 16 14.25 -8.61 -0.55
C GLY A 16 15.25 -8.25 0.56
N LYS A 17 16.51 -8.71 0.44
CA LYS A 17 17.59 -8.34 1.37
C LYS A 17 17.87 -6.83 1.33
N MET A 18 18.02 -6.25 0.13
CA MET A 18 18.25 -4.82 -0.05
C MET A 18 17.11 -4.00 0.55
N LEU A 19 15.85 -4.39 0.32
CA LEU A 19 14.70 -3.70 0.87
C LEU A 19 14.73 -3.70 2.40
N ARG A 20 15.02 -4.85 3.02
CA ARG A 20 15.16 -4.94 4.49
C ARG A 20 16.31 -4.09 5.01
N GLU A 21 17.42 -4.02 4.28
CA GLU A 21 18.55 -3.16 4.62
C GLU A 21 18.14 -1.69 4.63
N MET A 22 17.41 -1.23 3.59
CA MET A 22 16.87 0.13 3.54
C MET A 22 15.92 0.44 4.72
N HIS A 23 15.25 -0.57 5.27
CA HIS A 23 14.33 -0.42 6.40
C HIS A 23 14.99 -0.60 7.77
N ARG A 24 16.27 -1.01 7.82
CA ARG A 24 16.98 -1.37 9.07
C ARG A 24 17.03 -0.20 10.04
N ASP A 25 17.32 1.00 9.55
CA ASP A 25 17.51 2.17 10.40
C ASP A 25 16.25 3.03 10.56
N ILE A 26 15.13 2.62 9.98
CA ILE A 26 13.85 3.32 10.10
C ILE A 26 13.18 2.94 11.42
N LYS A 27 13.32 3.81 12.41
CA LYS A 27 12.77 3.67 13.77
C LYS A 27 12.49 5.05 14.36
N GLY A 28 11.64 5.10 15.37
CA GLY A 28 11.27 6.36 16.02
C GLY A 28 10.21 6.15 17.08
N GLU A 29 9.52 7.23 17.44
CA GLU A 29 8.34 7.22 18.30
C GLU A 29 7.14 7.67 17.48
N ASP A 30 5.99 7.02 17.68
CA ASP A 30 4.74 7.39 17.03
C ASP A 30 4.09 8.60 17.70
N PHE A 31 2.92 9.01 17.19
CA PHE A 31 2.17 10.16 17.70
C PHE A 31 1.63 9.99 19.14
N ASN A 32 1.68 8.77 19.69
CA ASN A 32 1.35 8.47 21.09
C ASN A 32 2.61 8.28 21.95
N GLY A 33 3.81 8.54 21.41
CA GLY A 33 5.09 8.34 22.10
C GLY A 33 5.54 6.88 22.17
N LYS A 34 4.89 5.95 21.47
CA LYS A 34 5.28 4.54 21.45
C LYS A 34 6.40 4.33 20.44
N LYS A 35 7.47 3.66 20.88
CA LYS A 35 8.59 3.30 19.99
C LYS A 35 8.13 2.35 18.89
N TYR A 36 8.57 2.60 17.66
CA TYR A 36 8.37 1.74 16.52
C TYR A 36 9.67 1.44 15.79
N HIS A 37 9.66 0.35 15.05
CA HIS A 37 10.72 -0.06 14.13
C HIS A 37 10.06 -0.55 12.85
N ALA A 38 10.55 -0.13 11.69
CA ALA A 38 9.92 -0.46 10.41
C ALA A 38 9.90 -1.98 10.13
N LEU A 39 10.91 -2.70 10.61
CA LEU A 39 10.97 -4.17 10.56
C LEU A 39 10.24 -4.88 11.72
N ASN A 40 9.41 -4.19 12.50
CA ASN A 40 8.48 -4.88 13.41
C ASN A 40 7.61 -5.84 12.57
N PRO A 41 7.49 -7.13 12.94
CA PRO A 41 6.79 -8.11 12.10
C PRO A 41 5.35 -7.73 11.76
N GLU A 42 4.61 -7.13 12.70
CA GLU A 42 3.23 -6.70 12.48
C GLU A 42 3.17 -5.55 11.46
N LEU A 43 3.98 -4.51 11.66
CA LEU A 43 3.99 -3.33 10.78
C LEU A 43 4.51 -3.67 9.38
N TYR A 44 5.57 -4.47 9.31
CA TYR A 44 6.16 -4.89 8.04
C TYR A 44 5.20 -5.78 7.25
N THR A 45 4.55 -6.74 7.92
CA THR A 45 3.56 -7.62 7.29
C THR A 45 2.33 -6.82 6.85
N TRP A 46 1.88 -5.83 7.62
CA TRP A 46 0.74 -5.00 7.25
C TRP A 46 0.91 -4.34 5.87
N VAL A 47 2.11 -3.84 5.54
CA VAL A 47 2.39 -3.29 4.21
C VAL A 47 2.12 -4.33 3.12
N HIS A 48 2.56 -5.58 3.33
CA HIS A 48 2.28 -6.68 2.41
C HIS A 48 0.80 -7.06 2.35
N ILE A 49 0.08 -7.08 3.49
CA ILE A 49 -1.37 -7.31 3.52
C ILE A 49 -2.10 -6.35 2.60
N THR A 50 -1.77 -5.05 2.63
CA THR A 50 -2.47 -4.07 1.80
C THR A 50 -2.31 -4.29 0.29
N THR A 51 -1.29 -5.04 -0.16
CA THR A 51 -1.05 -5.21 -1.61
C THR A 51 -1.99 -6.21 -2.27
N TYR A 52 -2.44 -7.27 -1.58
CA TYR A 52 -3.37 -8.22 -2.18
C TYR A 52 -4.73 -7.57 -2.45
N TYR A 53 -5.25 -6.79 -1.48
CA TYR A 53 -6.45 -5.97 -1.70
C TYR A 53 -6.25 -5.02 -2.88
N GLY A 54 -5.10 -4.34 -2.95
CA GLY A 54 -4.79 -3.44 -4.07
C GLY A 54 -4.77 -4.13 -5.43
N MET A 55 -4.26 -5.36 -5.51
CA MET A 55 -4.26 -6.16 -6.74
C MET A 55 -5.68 -6.51 -7.18
N ILE A 56 -6.53 -7.00 -6.26
CA ILE A 56 -7.93 -7.33 -6.56
C ILE A 56 -8.72 -6.08 -6.95
N ALA A 57 -8.61 -5.00 -6.18
CA ALA A 57 -9.32 -3.75 -6.45
C ALA A 57 -8.91 -3.12 -7.79
N LEU A 58 -7.64 -3.23 -8.18
CA LEU A 58 -7.17 -2.76 -9.47
C LEU A 58 -7.70 -3.63 -10.62
N ALA A 59 -7.69 -4.96 -10.48
CA ALA A 59 -8.26 -5.87 -11.47
C ALA A 59 -9.76 -5.56 -11.70
N ASP A 60 -10.53 -5.44 -10.62
CA ASP A 60 -11.95 -5.09 -10.69
C ASP A 60 -12.17 -3.73 -11.37
N PHE A 61 -11.37 -2.72 -11.02
CA PHE A 61 -11.45 -1.38 -11.62
C PHE A 61 -11.15 -1.38 -13.13
N MET A 62 -10.21 -2.23 -13.57
CA MET A 62 -9.86 -2.39 -14.98
C MET A 62 -10.90 -3.21 -15.77
N GLY A 63 -11.89 -3.78 -15.09
CA GLY A 63 -12.95 -4.61 -15.68
C GLY A 63 -12.58 -6.08 -15.80
N ASP A 64 -11.48 -6.51 -15.19
CA ASP A 64 -11.09 -7.92 -15.16
C ASP A 64 -11.98 -8.70 -14.20
N LYS A 65 -12.43 -9.89 -14.62
CA LYS A 65 -13.20 -10.80 -13.79
C LYS A 65 -12.39 -12.05 -13.50
N LEU A 66 -11.53 -11.97 -12.48
CA LEU A 66 -10.75 -13.13 -12.04
C LEU A 66 -11.70 -14.24 -11.58
N THR A 67 -11.54 -15.42 -12.16
CA THR A 67 -12.19 -16.65 -11.67
C THR A 67 -11.68 -17.00 -10.27
N GLU A 68 -12.43 -17.82 -9.53
CA GLU A 68 -12.01 -18.28 -8.20
C GLU A 68 -10.66 -19.01 -8.25
N ALA A 69 -10.41 -19.80 -9.31
CA ALA A 69 -9.13 -20.47 -9.51
C ALA A 69 -7.97 -19.46 -9.72
N GLN A 70 -8.20 -18.37 -10.45
CA GLN A 70 -7.20 -17.31 -10.64
C GLN A 70 -6.94 -16.52 -9.36
N LYS A 71 -7.98 -16.28 -8.55
CA LYS A 71 -7.81 -15.64 -7.23
C LYS A 71 -6.99 -16.52 -6.30
N GLU A 72 -7.27 -17.82 -6.27
CA GLU A 72 -6.49 -18.78 -5.48
C GLU A 72 -5.02 -18.81 -5.93
N GLN A 73 -4.78 -18.91 -7.25
CA GLN A 73 -3.42 -18.86 -7.79
C GLN A 73 -2.70 -17.56 -7.40
N LEU A 74 -3.35 -16.41 -7.61
CA LEU A 74 -2.81 -15.10 -7.26
C LEU A 74 -2.48 -15.02 -5.76
N TYR A 75 -3.33 -15.59 -4.90
CA TYR A 75 -3.10 -15.62 -3.46
C TYR A 75 -1.87 -16.45 -3.09
N GLN A 76 -1.69 -17.63 -3.70
CA GLN A 76 -0.50 -18.46 -3.49
C GLN A 76 0.78 -17.77 -3.97
N GLU A 77 0.73 -17.10 -5.11
CA GLU A 77 1.84 -16.28 -5.62
C GLU A 77 2.14 -15.09 -4.70
N TRP A 78 1.11 -14.44 -4.16
CA TRP A 78 1.24 -13.36 -3.20
C TRP A 78 1.90 -13.82 -1.88
N LEU A 79 1.53 -14.99 -1.35
CA LEU A 79 2.21 -15.60 -0.20
C LEU A 79 3.69 -15.88 -0.50
N GLN A 80 3.99 -16.41 -1.68
CA GLN A 80 5.37 -16.64 -2.09
C GLN A 80 6.17 -15.32 -2.16
N PHE A 81 5.56 -14.26 -2.69
CA PHE A 81 6.15 -12.93 -2.72
C PHE A 81 6.45 -12.41 -1.31
N GLY A 82 5.55 -12.60 -0.34
CA GLY A 82 5.79 -12.27 1.07
C GLY A 82 6.99 -13.01 1.67
N ARG A 83 7.13 -14.31 1.41
CA ARG A 83 8.29 -15.11 1.85
C ARG A 83 9.60 -14.57 1.31
N GLN A 84 9.62 -14.17 0.04
CA GLN A 84 10.82 -13.59 -0.59
C GLN A 84 11.23 -12.25 0.03
N MET A 85 10.27 -11.50 0.60
CA MET A 85 10.52 -10.27 1.36
C MET A 85 10.92 -10.56 2.83
N GLY A 86 11.00 -11.83 3.22
CA GLY A 86 11.36 -12.26 4.57
C GLY A 86 10.23 -12.12 5.58
N ILE A 87 8.97 -12.15 5.13
CA ILE A 87 7.80 -12.29 6.00
C ILE A 87 7.63 -13.77 6.33
N ARG A 88 7.37 -14.09 7.61
CA ARG A 88 7.22 -15.47 8.06
C ARG A 88 5.82 -15.96 7.73
N ASP A 89 5.65 -17.24 7.41
CA ASP A 89 4.34 -17.83 7.12
C ASP A 89 3.34 -17.60 8.25
N LYS A 90 3.78 -17.68 9.51
CA LYS A 90 2.92 -17.45 10.68
C LYS A 90 2.39 -16.02 10.83
N ASP A 91 3.01 -15.04 10.16
CA ASP A 91 2.57 -13.65 10.21
C ASP A 91 1.61 -13.33 9.05
N MET A 92 1.49 -14.22 8.05
CA MET A 92 0.56 -14.06 6.92
C MET A 92 -0.70 -14.90 7.15
N PRO A 93 -1.88 -14.43 6.70
CA PRO A 93 -3.08 -15.26 6.66
C PRO A 93 -2.85 -16.48 5.77
N LYS A 94 -3.41 -17.62 6.16
CA LYS A 94 -3.14 -18.92 5.50
C LYS A 94 -3.96 -19.13 4.22
N ASP A 95 -5.10 -18.44 4.10
CA ASP A 95 -6.08 -18.58 3.04
C ASP A 95 -6.84 -17.27 2.82
N ILE A 96 -7.52 -17.16 1.67
CA ILE A 96 -8.27 -15.96 1.27
C ILE A 96 -9.32 -15.56 2.32
N PRO A 97 -10.14 -16.46 2.89
CA PRO A 97 -11.09 -16.08 3.94
C PRO A 97 -10.41 -15.48 5.18
N SER A 98 -9.32 -16.09 5.65
CA SER A 98 -8.54 -15.55 6.78
C SER A 98 -7.92 -14.19 6.45
N TYR A 99 -7.51 -13.97 5.20
CA TYR A 99 -7.01 -12.68 4.74
C TYR A 99 -8.07 -11.58 4.87
N TRP A 100 -9.29 -11.81 4.37
CA TRP A 100 -10.36 -10.82 4.44
C TRP A 100 -10.77 -10.53 5.88
N ALA A 101 -10.88 -11.57 6.71
CA ALA A 101 -11.15 -11.40 8.14
C ALA A 101 -10.06 -10.57 8.85
N TYR A 102 -8.78 -10.83 8.56
CA TYR A 102 -7.66 -10.07 9.11
C TYR A 102 -7.67 -8.60 8.66
N LEU A 103 -7.95 -8.35 7.38
CA LEU A 103 -8.02 -7.01 6.82
C LEU A 103 -9.14 -6.19 7.50
N ASP A 104 -10.34 -6.78 7.59
CA ASP A 104 -11.49 -6.14 8.22
C ASP A 104 -11.26 -5.90 9.71
N ASP A 105 -10.72 -6.86 10.46
CA ASP A 105 -10.35 -6.68 11.87
C ASP A 105 -9.36 -5.54 12.05
N THR A 106 -8.29 -5.53 11.24
CA THR A 106 -7.25 -4.50 11.33
C THR A 106 -7.83 -3.12 11.04
N ILE A 107 -8.65 -3.00 9.98
CA ILE A 107 -9.33 -1.75 9.64
C ILE A 107 -10.22 -1.31 10.80
N ASN A 108 -11.09 -2.18 11.32
CA ASN A 108 -12.10 -1.80 12.31
C ASN A 108 -11.50 -1.52 13.69
N HIS A 109 -10.49 -2.27 14.11
CA HIS A 109 -10.04 -2.28 15.51
C HIS A 109 -8.64 -1.75 15.74
N ARG A 110 -7.77 -1.71 14.73
CA ARG A 110 -6.33 -1.42 14.92
C ARG A 110 -5.90 -0.11 14.27
N LEU A 111 -6.43 0.24 13.11
CA LEU A 111 -6.09 1.50 12.43
C LEU A 111 -6.61 2.72 13.20
N GLN A 112 -5.79 3.76 13.26
CA GLN A 112 -6.06 5.04 13.91
C GLN A 112 -5.70 6.19 12.98
N GLU A 113 -6.49 7.26 13.02
CA GLU A 113 -6.10 8.52 12.41
C GLU A 113 -5.00 9.18 13.24
N ASN A 114 -4.04 9.78 12.57
CA ASN A 114 -2.93 10.51 13.14
C ASN A 114 -2.48 11.65 12.21
N PRO A 115 -1.58 12.53 12.66
CA PRO A 115 -1.15 13.68 11.84
C PRO A 115 -0.56 13.29 10.48
N ALA A 116 0.14 12.15 10.38
CA ALA A 116 0.68 11.68 9.11
C ALA A 116 -0.43 11.21 8.16
N THR A 117 -1.42 10.46 8.66
CA THR A 117 -2.57 10.01 7.85
C THR A 117 -3.46 11.18 7.42
N GLU A 118 -3.62 12.19 8.27
CA GLU A 118 -4.32 13.44 7.94
C GLU A 118 -3.59 14.18 6.81
N PHE A 119 -2.27 14.35 6.95
CA PHE A 119 -1.45 15.01 5.95
C PHE A 119 -1.56 14.35 4.58
N VAL A 120 -1.33 13.02 4.48
CA VAL A 120 -1.44 12.27 3.21
C VAL A 120 -2.89 12.08 2.75
N GLY A 121 -3.86 12.27 3.64
CA GLY A 121 -5.30 12.28 3.33
C GLY A 121 -5.75 13.60 2.69
N SER A 122 -5.04 14.69 2.95
CA SER A 122 -5.41 16.03 2.50
C SER A 122 -5.34 16.17 0.98
N LYS A 123 -6.27 16.93 0.40
CA LYS A 123 -6.20 17.32 -1.02
C LYS A 123 -4.91 18.09 -1.32
N ARG A 124 -4.45 18.88 -0.35
CA ARG A 124 -3.22 19.70 -0.45
C ARG A 124 -2.00 18.84 -0.76
N TYR A 125 -1.87 17.68 -0.12
CA TYR A 125 -0.78 16.74 -0.40
C TYR A 125 -0.68 16.43 -1.90
N TYR A 126 -1.80 16.17 -2.57
CA TYR A 126 -1.81 15.82 -3.99
C TYR A 126 -1.71 17.03 -4.93
N THR A 127 -2.16 18.21 -4.51
CA THR A 127 -2.21 19.41 -5.36
C THR A 127 -1.01 20.34 -5.20
N HIS A 128 -0.04 20.04 -4.33
CA HIS A 128 1.14 20.86 -4.07
C HIS A 128 2.44 20.07 -4.25
N GLN A 129 2.62 19.50 -5.43
CA GLN A 129 3.81 18.73 -5.80
C GLN A 129 4.89 19.61 -6.41
N ILE A 130 6.16 19.29 -6.14
CA ILE A 130 7.32 20.02 -6.68
C ILE A 130 7.39 19.76 -8.19
N LYS A 131 7.56 20.83 -8.99
CA LYS A 131 7.76 20.71 -10.43
C LYS A 131 9.04 19.94 -10.70
N ASN A 132 8.97 18.93 -11.58
CA ASN A 132 10.17 18.29 -12.08
C ASN A 132 11.07 19.35 -12.78
N PRO A 133 12.34 19.51 -12.40
CA PRO A 133 13.24 20.49 -13.02
C PRO A 133 13.42 20.31 -14.53
N LYS A 134 13.19 19.10 -15.06
CA LYS A 134 13.28 18.77 -16.49
C LYS A 134 11.98 19.03 -17.27
N SER A 135 10.92 19.52 -16.62
CA SER A 135 9.64 19.80 -17.28
C SER A 135 9.70 21.11 -18.07
N ASN A 136 9.24 21.08 -19.32
CA ASN A 136 9.12 22.27 -20.18
C ASN A 136 7.92 23.17 -19.80
N LEU A 137 7.12 22.78 -18.80
CA LEU A 137 5.97 23.57 -18.36
C LEU A 137 6.43 24.83 -17.60
N SER A 138 5.80 25.96 -17.94
CA SER A 138 5.86 27.16 -17.10
C SER A 138 5.32 26.87 -15.70
N ASP A 139 5.73 27.62 -14.69
CA ASP A 139 5.24 27.42 -13.31
C ASP A 139 3.74 27.60 -13.19
N ARG A 140 3.16 28.52 -13.98
CA ARG A 140 1.70 28.73 -14.02
C ARG A 140 1.00 27.50 -14.62
N SER A 141 1.49 26.99 -15.74
CA SER A 141 0.93 25.80 -16.39
C SER A 141 1.06 24.58 -15.48
N TRP A 142 2.20 24.41 -14.82
CA TRP A 142 2.42 23.35 -13.84
C TRP A 142 1.41 23.41 -12.69
N ARG A 143 1.18 24.60 -12.10
CA ARG A 143 0.19 24.78 -11.03
C ARG A 143 -1.23 24.39 -11.45
N ILE A 144 -1.60 24.62 -12.71
CA ILE A 144 -2.91 24.22 -13.23
C ILE A 144 -2.97 22.69 -13.40
N VAL A 145 -1.98 22.11 -14.07
CA VAL A 145 -1.90 20.67 -14.32
C VAL A 145 -1.89 19.88 -13.01
N GLN A 146 -1.03 20.26 -12.05
CA GLN A 146 -0.94 19.59 -10.75
C GLN A 146 -2.25 19.69 -9.97
N TYR A 147 -2.98 20.82 -10.07
CA TYR A 147 -4.23 20.98 -9.35
C TYR A 147 -5.31 20.05 -9.91
N ILE A 148 -5.42 19.96 -11.24
CA ILE A 148 -6.38 19.09 -11.91
C ILE A 148 -6.03 17.62 -11.63
N GLN A 149 -4.81 17.20 -11.96
CA GLN A 149 -4.37 15.82 -11.76
C GLN A 149 -4.39 15.42 -10.28
N GLY A 150 -3.92 16.29 -9.39
CA GLY A 150 -3.93 16.05 -7.95
C GLY A 150 -5.35 15.93 -7.39
N SER A 151 -6.29 16.73 -7.88
CA SER A 151 -7.70 16.61 -7.51
C SER A 151 -8.31 15.28 -7.96
N ILE A 152 -8.04 14.85 -9.20
CA ILE A 152 -8.49 13.55 -9.72
C ILE A 152 -7.90 12.41 -8.89
N THR A 153 -6.59 12.44 -8.63
CA THR A 153 -5.88 11.43 -7.83
C THR A 153 -6.46 11.32 -6.42
N TRP A 154 -6.71 12.47 -5.78
CA TRP A 154 -7.31 12.52 -4.44
C TRP A 154 -8.71 11.92 -4.42
N ILE A 155 -9.54 12.19 -5.44
CA ILE A 155 -10.90 11.60 -5.56
C ILE A 155 -10.82 10.10 -5.80
N LEU A 156 -10.04 9.65 -6.79
CA LEU A 156 -9.94 8.24 -7.16
C LEU A 156 -9.44 7.40 -5.97
N LYS A 157 -8.40 7.86 -5.27
CA LYS A 157 -7.89 7.22 -4.05
C LYS A 157 -9.00 6.89 -3.06
N LYS A 158 -9.94 7.82 -2.82
CA LYS A 158 -11.06 7.58 -1.89
C LYS A 158 -11.91 6.40 -2.34
N GLY A 159 -12.19 6.29 -3.64
CA GLY A 159 -12.95 5.17 -4.21
C GLY A 159 -12.24 3.81 -4.10
N PHE A 160 -10.91 3.80 -4.14
CA PHE A 160 -10.09 2.59 -4.01
C PHE A 160 -9.93 2.09 -2.58
N PHE A 161 -10.46 2.77 -1.56
CA PHE A 161 -10.41 2.24 -0.19
C PHE A 161 -11.44 1.14 0.04
N PRO A 162 -11.13 0.11 0.86
CA PRO A 162 -12.09 -0.89 1.28
C PRO A 162 -13.34 -0.23 1.88
N GLU A 163 -14.51 -0.85 1.70
CA GLU A 163 -15.76 -0.30 2.22
C GLU A 163 -15.71 -0.12 3.75
N ALA A 164 -15.15 -1.09 4.48
CA ALA A 164 -14.93 -0.99 5.92
C ALA A 164 -14.10 0.25 6.30
N TYR A 165 -13.04 0.55 5.53
CA TYR A 165 -12.19 1.72 5.76
C TYR A 165 -12.97 3.00 5.51
N ARG A 166 -13.72 3.07 4.41
CA ARG A 166 -14.54 4.25 4.08
C ARG A 166 -15.61 4.50 5.14
N LYS A 167 -16.29 3.46 5.61
CA LYS A 167 -17.30 3.54 6.69
C LYS A 167 -16.67 4.03 8.00
N LYS A 168 -15.56 3.42 8.43
CA LYS A 168 -14.90 3.77 9.69
C LYS A 168 -14.43 5.22 9.73
N PHE A 169 -13.85 5.73 8.64
CA PHE A 169 -13.25 7.06 8.58
C PHE A 169 -14.14 8.10 7.87
N GLY A 170 -15.43 7.80 7.67
CA GLY A 170 -16.41 8.76 7.12
C GLY A 170 -16.11 9.22 5.68
N ILE A 171 -15.43 8.40 4.89
CA ILE A 171 -15.03 8.75 3.52
C ILE A 171 -16.23 8.53 2.58
N LYS A 172 -16.71 9.64 2.03
CA LYS A 172 -17.75 9.68 0.99
C LYS A 172 -17.16 9.66 -0.42
#